data_AF-A0A258V4E0-F1
#
_entry.id   AF-A0A258V4E0-F1
#
_cell.length_a   1.000
_cell.length_b   1.000
_cell.length_c   1.000
_cell.angle_alpha   90.00
_cell.angle_beta   90.00
_cell.angle_gamma   90.00
#
_symmetry.space_group_name_H-M   'P 1'
#
loop_
_entity.id
_entity.type
_entity.pdbx_description
1 polymer ?
#
loop_
_entity_poly.entity_id
_entity_poly.type
_entity_poly.pdbx_seq_one_letter_code
_entity_poly.pdbx_strand_id
1 'polypeptide(L)'
;MSTEPGGKTVADDMIRETKALVEQAAAQEAEQLDLLGVPDAETLVEAREALGPQAGSLAVLAEARRRGRPKGVRNRRTDDFRKYILGFGQHPAITLMQIQNTPEEVMVEQSAAMDPPKRRMTIGEAKQLRARCAESLLPYIEGKQPVRVDMSFSGVADLIIEGVTHTRDELADIMEADFAPLDDQEGDDA
;
A
#
# COMPACT_ATOMS: atom_id res chain seq x y z
N MET A 1 13.75 -28.77 -59.20
CA MET A 1 13.12 -28.99 -57.88
C MET A 1 14.23 -28.93 -56.83
N SER A 2 14.54 -27.74 -56.32
CA SER A 2 15.56 -27.54 -55.27
C SER A 2 14.84 -27.11 -54.01
N THR A 3 14.97 -27.89 -52.94
CA THR A 3 14.31 -27.66 -51.65
C THR A 3 15.03 -26.55 -50.87
N GLU A 4 14.26 -25.59 -50.37
CA GLU A 4 14.72 -24.42 -49.61
C GLU A 4 15.36 -24.83 -48.26
N PRO A 5 16.45 -24.15 -47.83
CA PRO A 5 17.21 -24.51 -46.62
C PRO A 5 16.63 -23.88 -45.33
N GLY A 6 15.32 -23.65 -45.25
CA GLY A 6 14.69 -22.90 -44.15
C GLY A 6 14.45 -23.70 -42.85
N GLY A 7 14.53 -25.03 -42.89
CA GLY A 7 14.19 -25.87 -41.73
C GLY A 7 15.20 -25.80 -40.58
N LYS A 8 16.50 -25.62 -40.87
CA LYS A 8 17.55 -25.57 -39.84
C LYS A 8 17.57 -24.24 -39.10
N THR A 9 17.39 -23.13 -39.82
CA THR A 9 17.35 -21.79 -39.22
C THR A 9 16.15 -21.61 -38.30
N VAL A 10 14.98 -22.13 -38.69
CA VAL A 10 13.77 -22.08 -37.85
C VAL A 10 13.94 -22.93 -36.58
N ALA A 11 14.57 -24.10 -36.68
CA ALA A 11 14.86 -24.93 -35.51
C ALA A 11 15.84 -24.24 -34.54
N ASP A 12 16.89 -23.61 -35.07
CA ASP A 12 17.88 -22.88 -34.25
C ASP A 12 17.28 -21.64 -33.56
N ASP A 13 16.35 -20.94 -34.23
CA ASP A 13 15.62 -19.82 -33.64
C ASP A 13 14.67 -20.28 -32.51
N MET A 14 13.94 -21.39 -32.72
CA MET A 14 13.06 -21.97 -31.68
C MET A 14 13.85 -22.44 -30.46
N ILE A 15 15.02 -23.05 -30.66
CA ILE A 15 15.89 -23.48 -29.54
C ILE A 15 16.40 -22.28 -28.75
N ARG A 16 16.76 -21.19 -29.44
CA ARG A 16 17.23 -19.94 -28.80
C ARG A 16 16.13 -19.28 -27.97
N GLU A 17 14.92 -19.19 -28.52
CA GLU A 17 13.76 -18.63 -27.83
C GLU A 17 13.38 -19.47 -26.60
N THR A 18 13.37 -20.81 -26.75
CA THR A 18 13.09 -21.72 -25.64
C THR A 18 14.14 -21.58 -24.53
N LYS A 19 15.43 -21.46 -24.88
CA LYS A 19 16.50 -21.26 -23.91
C LYS A 19 16.35 -19.94 -23.15
N ALA A 20 16.00 -18.86 -23.85
CA ALA A 20 15.76 -17.56 -23.23
C ALA A 20 14.57 -17.58 -22.24
N LEU A 21 13.49 -18.30 -22.58
CA LEU A 21 12.34 -18.47 -21.69
C LEU A 21 12.71 -19.27 -20.42
N VAL A 22 13.54 -20.31 -20.55
CA VAL A 22 14.01 -21.09 -19.40
C VAL A 22 14.93 -20.27 -18.49
N GLU A 23 15.84 -19.48 -19.06
CA GLU A 23 16.72 -18.58 -18.28
C GLU A 23 15.91 -17.50 -17.56
N GLN A 24 14.87 -16.95 -18.20
CA GLN A 24 13.98 -15.96 -17.59
C GLN A 24 13.14 -16.56 -16.47
N ALA A 25 12.64 -17.79 -16.63
CA ALA A 25 11.90 -18.50 -15.59
C ALA A 25 12.79 -18.81 -14.38
N ALA A 26 14.04 -19.23 -14.60
CA ALA A 26 15.00 -19.47 -13.52
C ALA A 26 15.34 -18.19 -12.74
N ALA A 27 15.44 -17.04 -13.42
CA ALA A 27 15.65 -15.74 -12.78
C ALA A 27 14.43 -15.32 -11.93
N GLN A 28 13.21 -15.53 -12.44
CA GLN A 28 11.97 -15.23 -11.70
C GLN A 28 11.77 -16.16 -10.49
N GLU A 29 12.16 -17.42 -10.61
CA GLU A 29 12.11 -18.38 -9.50
C GLU A 29 13.12 -18.00 -8.39
N ALA A 30 14.31 -17.54 -8.77
CA ALA A 30 15.28 -16.99 -7.82
C ALA A 30 14.75 -15.75 -7.08
N GLU A 31 14.07 -14.84 -7.78
CA GLU A 31 13.41 -13.67 -7.17
C GLU A 31 12.21 -14.04 -6.27
N GLN A 32 11.45 -15.09 -6.60
CA GLN A 32 10.36 -15.60 -5.74
C GLN A 32 10.88 -16.32 -4.49
N LEU A 33 11.98 -17.06 -4.61
CA LEU A 33 12.62 -17.73 -3.47
C LEU A 33 13.18 -16.70 -2.47
N ASP A 34 13.63 -15.54 -2.95
CA ASP A 34 14.02 -14.39 -2.12
C ASP A 34 12.83 -13.80 -1.34
N LEU A 35 11.64 -13.76 -1.94
CA LEU A 35 10.38 -13.38 -1.28
C LEU A 35 9.93 -14.36 -0.18
N LEU A 36 10.34 -15.63 -0.27
CA LEU A 36 10.13 -16.67 0.74
C LEU A 36 11.36 -16.85 1.66
N GLY A 37 12.32 -15.91 1.58
CA GLY A 37 13.70 -16.02 2.05
C GLY A 37 13.88 -16.67 3.40
N VAL A 38 14.61 -17.79 3.39
CA VAL A 38 15.36 -18.24 4.57
C VAL A 38 16.40 -17.17 4.86
N PRO A 39 16.48 -16.63 6.10
CA PRO A 39 17.50 -15.63 6.42
C PRO A 39 18.91 -16.15 6.10
N ASP A 40 19.73 -15.30 5.51
CA ASP A 40 21.16 -15.57 5.25
C ASP A 40 21.86 -16.03 6.55
N ALA A 41 22.83 -16.95 6.41
CA ALA A 41 23.71 -17.38 7.47
C ALA A 41 24.33 -16.21 8.25
N GLU A 42 24.73 -15.12 7.57
CA GLU A 42 25.27 -13.92 8.25
C GLU A 42 24.20 -13.27 9.15
N THR A 43 22.96 -13.13 8.66
CA THR A 43 21.85 -12.55 9.44
C THR A 43 21.45 -13.41 10.64
N LEU A 44 21.60 -14.74 10.55
CA LEU A 44 21.34 -15.67 11.65
C LEU A 44 22.41 -15.60 12.74
N VAL A 45 23.68 -15.40 12.35
CA VAL A 45 24.78 -15.20 13.30
C VAL A 45 24.59 -13.90 14.07
N GLU A 46 24.30 -12.80 13.38
CA GLU A 46 24.04 -11.50 14.02
C GLU A 46 22.80 -11.55 14.95
N ALA A 47 21.73 -12.25 14.55
CA ALA A 47 20.55 -12.43 15.39
C ALA A 47 20.85 -13.27 16.64
N ARG A 48 21.76 -14.26 16.54
CA ARG A 48 22.21 -15.07 17.69
C ARG A 48 23.12 -14.28 18.63
N GLU A 49 23.95 -13.38 18.09
CA GLU A 49 24.75 -12.47 18.90
C GLU A 49 23.87 -11.47 19.67
N ALA A 50 22.83 -10.95 19.04
CA ALA A 50 21.90 -10.01 19.66
C ALA A 50 21.03 -10.65 20.77
N LEU A 51 20.56 -11.88 20.57
CA LEU A 51 19.72 -12.60 21.55
C LEU A 51 20.52 -13.39 22.60
N GLY A 52 21.81 -13.60 22.35
CA GLY A 52 22.72 -14.34 23.21
C GLY A 52 22.76 -15.86 22.97
N PRO A 53 23.75 -16.56 23.56
CA PRO A 53 24.05 -17.96 23.24
C PRO A 53 22.98 -18.98 23.68
N GLN A 54 22.05 -18.58 24.55
CA GLN A 54 20.95 -19.43 25.02
C GLN A 54 19.66 -19.29 24.18
N ALA A 55 19.67 -18.44 23.15
CA ALA A 55 18.51 -18.23 22.31
C ALA A 55 18.18 -19.49 21.47
N GLY A 56 16.93 -19.95 21.57
CA GLY A 56 16.42 -21.04 20.75
C GLY A 56 16.41 -20.70 19.26
N SER A 57 16.53 -21.71 18.40
CA SER A 57 16.60 -21.55 16.94
C SER A 57 15.43 -20.75 16.35
N LEU A 58 14.23 -20.90 16.91
CA LEU A 58 13.05 -20.16 16.48
C LEU A 58 13.11 -18.66 16.81
N ALA A 59 13.70 -18.30 17.95
CA ALA A 59 13.86 -16.90 18.36
C ALA A 59 14.87 -16.17 17.47
N VAL A 60 15.98 -16.85 17.15
CA VAL A 60 17.01 -16.34 16.22
C VAL A 60 16.42 -16.09 14.83
N LEU A 61 15.60 -17.03 14.33
CA LEU A 61 14.98 -16.92 13.01
C LEU A 61 13.92 -15.79 12.97
N ALA A 62 13.18 -15.59 14.06
CA ALA A 62 12.22 -14.49 14.18
C ALA A 62 12.90 -13.12 14.21
N GLU A 63 14.03 -13.00 14.90
CA GLU A 63 14.80 -11.75 14.99
C GLU A 63 15.53 -11.42 13.69
N ALA A 64 16.08 -12.44 13.01
CA ALA A 64 16.67 -12.27 11.67
C ALA A 64 15.63 -11.77 10.64
N ARG A 65 14.37 -12.21 10.75
CA ARG A 65 13.27 -11.75 9.87
C ARG A 65 12.71 -10.37 10.25
N ARG A 66 12.94 -9.89 11.47
CA ARG A 66 12.44 -8.59 11.95
C ARG A 66 13.15 -7.39 11.32
N ARG A 67 14.35 -7.58 10.77
CA ARG A 67 15.18 -6.56 10.12
C ARG A 67 14.69 -6.14 8.72
N GLY A 68 13.44 -6.43 8.38
CA GLY A 68 12.76 -5.79 7.26
C GLY A 68 12.52 -4.30 7.52
N ARG A 69 12.00 -3.62 6.49
CA ARG A 69 11.60 -2.21 6.51
C ARG A 69 10.85 -1.87 7.81
N PRO A 70 11.23 -0.79 8.54
CA PRO A 70 10.62 -0.51 9.83
C PRO A 70 9.10 -0.40 9.71
N LYS A 71 8.40 -0.99 10.69
CA LYS A 71 6.94 -1.11 10.68
C LYS A 71 6.31 0.29 10.57
N GLY A 72 5.44 0.50 9.58
CA GLY A 72 4.73 1.76 9.37
C GLY A 72 5.45 2.81 8.53
N VAL A 73 6.69 2.59 8.06
CA VAL A 73 7.34 3.53 7.15
C VAL A 73 6.56 3.54 5.82
N ARG A 74 6.10 4.71 5.36
CA ARG A 74 5.38 4.85 4.08
C ARG A 74 6.32 4.67 2.90
N ASN A 75 5.90 3.98 1.83
CA ASN A 75 6.78 3.70 0.69
C ASN A 75 7.25 5.01 0.05
N ARG A 76 8.49 5.42 0.36
CA ARG A 76 9.07 6.71 -0.05
C ARG A 76 9.03 6.88 -1.57
N ARG A 77 9.29 5.80 -2.31
CA ARG A 77 9.22 5.79 -3.78
C ARG A 77 7.82 6.13 -4.30
N THR A 78 6.78 5.59 -3.66
CA THR A 78 5.38 5.84 -4.04
C THR A 78 4.93 7.25 -3.66
N ASP A 79 5.32 7.74 -2.48
CA ASP A 79 4.98 9.11 -2.05
C ASP A 79 5.71 10.17 -2.88
N ASP A 80 6.98 9.95 -3.24
CA ASP A 80 7.75 10.87 -4.09
C ASP A 80 7.20 10.87 -5.53
N PHE A 81 6.79 9.71 -6.06
CA PHE A 81 6.12 9.64 -7.35
C PHE A 81 4.75 10.33 -7.34
N ARG A 82 3.96 10.16 -6.27
CA ARG A 82 2.71 10.90 -6.08
C ARG A 82 2.94 12.40 -6.09
N LYS A 83 3.93 12.89 -5.32
CA LYS A 83 4.28 14.33 -5.29
C LYS A 83 4.75 14.83 -6.65
N TYR A 84 5.56 14.04 -7.36
CA TYR A 84 6.04 14.36 -8.70
C TYR A 84 4.87 14.53 -9.68
N ILE A 85 3.95 13.57 -9.76
CA ILE A 85 2.77 13.65 -10.65
C ILE A 85 1.87 14.83 -10.30
N LEU A 86 1.59 15.04 -9.00
CA LEU A 86 0.80 16.17 -8.53
C LEU A 86 1.49 17.53 -8.76
N GLY A 87 2.79 17.55 -9.05
CA GLY A 87 3.50 18.75 -9.48
C GLY A 87 3.14 19.21 -10.89
N PHE A 88 2.64 18.31 -11.75
CA PHE A 88 2.26 18.63 -13.13
C PHE A 88 0.77 18.88 -13.32
N GLY A 89 -0.08 18.50 -12.37
CA GLY A 89 -1.53 18.51 -12.55
C GLY A 89 -2.33 18.60 -11.27
N GLN A 90 -3.65 18.70 -11.42
CA GLN A 90 -4.57 18.77 -10.29
C GLN A 90 -4.70 17.41 -9.60
N HIS A 91 -5.02 17.44 -8.30
CA HIS A 91 -5.32 16.22 -7.57
C HIS A 91 -6.57 15.55 -8.17
N PRO A 92 -6.56 14.23 -8.45
CA PRO A 92 -7.66 13.54 -9.12
C PRO A 92 -9.02 13.75 -8.44
N ALA A 93 -9.06 13.81 -7.11
CA ALA A 93 -10.30 14.08 -6.37
C ALA A 93 -10.90 15.46 -6.69
N ILE A 94 -10.07 16.48 -6.94
CA ILE A 94 -10.52 17.82 -7.33
C ILE A 94 -11.16 17.76 -8.72
N THR A 95 -10.51 17.08 -9.66
CA THR A 95 -11.04 16.88 -11.02
C THR A 95 -12.37 16.13 -10.99
N LEU A 96 -12.48 15.05 -10.21
CA LEU A 96 -13.74 14.32 -10.05
C LEU A 96 -14.86 15.22 -9.49
N MET A 97 -14.54 16.08 -8.52
CA MET A 97 -15.50 17.02 -7.94
C MET A 97 -15.95 18.09 -8.95
N GLN A 98 -15.02 18.63 -9.74
CA GLN A 98 -15.34 19.58 -10.81
C GLN A 98 -16.28 18.96 -11.85
N ILE A 99 -16.00 17.72 -12.27
CA ILE A 99 -16.84 16.96 -13.21
C ILE A 99 -18.23 16.72 -12.59
N GLN A 100 -18.30 16.30 -11.32
CA GLN A 100 -19.57 16.10 -10.62
C GLN A 100 -20.41 17.38 -10.51
N ASN A 101 -19.77 18.53 -10.28
CA ASN A 101 -20.43 19.82 -10.14
C ASN A 101 -20.83 20.47 -11.47
N THR A 102 -20.28 20.00 -12.59
CA THR A 102 -20.64 20.54 -13.90
C THR A 102 -22.03 20.00 -14.31
N PRO A 103 -22.97 20.87 -14.74
CA PRO A 103 -24.27 20.42 -15.25
C PRO A 103 -24.12 19.57 -16.52
N GLU A 104 -25.03 18.61 -16.74
CA GLU A 104 -24.92 17.71 -17.90
C GLU A 104 -25.03 18.45 -19.24
N GLU A 105 -25.86 19.49 -19.29
CA GLU A 105 -26.07 20.32 -20.47
C GLU A 105 -24.77 20.97 -20.94
N VAL A 106 -23.99 21.49 -20.00
CA VAL A 106 -22.69 22.13 -20.27
C VAL A 106 -21.67 21.10 -20.77
N MET A 107 -21.68 19.89 -20.23
CA MET A 107 -20.79 18.81 -20.69
C MET A 107 -21.09 18.41 -22.13
N VAL A 108 -22.38 18.27 -22.47
CA VAL A 108 -22.80 17.95 -23.84
C VAL A 108 -22.45 19.08 -24.81
N GLU A 109 -22.64 20.34 -24.41
CA GLU A 109 -22.26 21.50 -25.22
C GLU A 109 -20.75 21.55 -25.48
N GLN A 110 -19.93 21.35 -24.44
CA GLN A 110 -18.47 21.30 -24.57
C GLN A 110 -18.01 20.17 -25.49
N SER A 111 -18.60 18.98 -25.37
CA SER A 111 -18.32 17.87 -26.28
C SER A 111 -18.77 18.19 -27.71
N ALA A 112 -19.92 18.87 -27.90
CA ALA A 112 -20.37 19.27 -29.22
C ALA A 112 -19.41 20.27 -29.91
N ALA A 113 -18.71 21.09 -29.13
CA ALA A 113 -17.73 22.07 -29.59
C ALA A 113 -16.35 21.46 -29.90
N MET A 114 -15.91 20.47 -29.12
CA MET A 114 -14.57 19.86 -29.25
C MET A 114 -14.55 18.61 -30.11
N ASP A 115 -15.62 17.80 -30.06
CA ASP A 115 -15.64 16.47 -30.66
C ASP A 115 -16.29 16.46 -32.06
N PRO A 116 -15.78 15.60 -32.96
CA PRO A 116 -16.45 15.37 -34.24
C PRO A 116 -17.85 14.78 -34.02
N PRO A 117 -18.81 14.99 -34.95
CA PRO A 117 -20.23 14.67 -34.73
C PRO A 117 -20.53 13.25 -34.26
N LYS A 118 -19.68 12.27 -34.61
CA LYS A 118 -19.82 10.85 -34.23
C LYS A 118 -19.36 10.52 -32.81
N ARG A 119 -18.66 11.43 -32.14
CA ARG A 119 -18.10 11.24 -30.79
C ARG A 119 -18.69 12.20 -29.76
N ARG A 120 -19.77 12.90 -30.13
CA ARG A 120 -20.45 13.82 -29.22
C ARG A 120 -21.08 13.05 -28.09
N MET A 121 -20.79 13.49 -26.88
CA MET A 121 -21.37 12.96 -25.67
C MET A 121 -22.88 13.22 -25.64
N THR A 122 -23.63 12.17 -25.33
CA THR A 122 -25.07 12.26 -25.10
C THR A 122 -25.37 12.64 -23.65
N ILE A 123 -26.59 13.13 -23.40
CA ILE A 123 -27.04 13.48 -22.03
C ILE A 123 -26.97 12.25 -21.10
N GLY A 124 -27.26 11.05 -21.61
CA GLY A 124 -27.18 9.82 -20.83
C GLY A 124 -25.75 9.51 -20.38
N GLU A 125 -24.77 9.70 -21.27
CA GLU A 125 -23.35 9.52 -20.95
C GLU A 125 -22.87 10.56 -19.93
N ALA A 126 -23.27 11.82 -20.07
CA ALA A 126 -22.96 12.87 -19.10
C ALA A 126 -23.50 12.54 -17.70
N LYS A 127 -24.76 12.08 -17.61
CA LYS A 127 -25.36 11.63 -16.34
C LYS A 127 -24.59 10.44 -15.75
N GLN A 128 -24.22 9.47 -16.57
CA GLN A 128 -23.48 8.31 -16.11
C GLN A 128 -22.07 8.68 -15.62
N LEU A 129 -21.40 9.61 -16.30
CA LEU A 129 -20.10 10.11 -15.89
C LEU A 129 -20.19 10.79 -14.51
N ARG A 130 -21.19 11.65 -14.29
CA ARG A 130 -21.43 12.28 -12.99
C ARG A 130 -21.71 11.26 -11.89
N ALA A 131 -22.53 10.25 -12.18
CA ALA A 131 -22.82 9.18 -11.22
C ALA A 131 -21.56 8.41 -10.80
N ARG A 132 -20.70 8.04 -11.77
CA ARG A 132 -19.42 7.37 -11.48
C ARG A 132 -18.46 8.24 -10.66
N CYS A 133 -18.41 9.54 -10.95
CA CYS A 133 -17.62 10.47 -10.15
C CYS A 133 -18.13 10.55 -8.70
N ALA A 134 -19.45 10.62 -8.51
CA ALA A 134 -20.07 10.60 -7.19
C ALA A 134 -19.76 9.30 -6.44
N GLU A 135 -19.94 8.14 -7.07
CA GLU A 135 -19.61 6.83 -6.50
C GLU A 135 -18.14 6.73 -6.08
N SER A 136 -17.23 7.28 -6.89
CA SER A 136 -15.80 7.28 -6.59
C SER A 136 -15.43 8.22 -5.44
N LEU A 137 -16.20 9.29 -5.24
CA LEU A 137 -15.97 10.28 -4.18
C LEU A 137 -16.66 9.90 -2.85
N LEU A 138 -17.76 9.15 -2.89
CA LEU A 138 -18.54 8.74 -1.71
C LEU A 138 -17.67 8.17 -0.57
N PRO A 139 -16.72 7.24 -0.79
CA PRO A 139 -15.89 6.70 0.28
C PRO A 139 -14.99 7.73 0.97
N TYR A 140 -14.66 8.83 0.29
CA TYR A 140 -13.79 9.88 0.83
C TYR A 140 -14.57 10.98 1.55
N ILE A 141 -15.85 11.15 1.22
CA ILE A 141 -16.74 12.17 1.79
C ILE A 141 -17.57 11.59 2.94
N GLU A 142 -18.26 10.48 2.68
CA GLU A 142 -19.20 9.84 3.62
C GLU A 142 -18.57 8.64 4.34
N GLY A 143 -17.41 8.16 3.86
CA GLY A 143 -16.69 7.09 4.52
C GLY A 143 -16.10 7.55 5.84
N LYS A 144 -16.21 6.69 6.85
CA LYS A 144 -15.51 6.88 8.13
C LYS A 144 -14.01 6.98 7.85
N GLN A 145 -13.43 8.15 8.05
CA GLN A 145 -12.00 8.32 7.85
C GLN A 145 -11.25 7.35 8.78
N PRO A 146 -10.23 6.63 8.28
CA PRO A 146 -9.40 5.81 9.13
C PRO A 146 -8.77 6.72 10.19
N VAL A 147 -9.04 6.43 11.46
CA VAL A 147 -8.44 7.16 12.58
C VAL A 147 -6.93 7.00 12.46
N ARG A 148 -6.22 8.11 12.23
CA ARG A 148 -4.77 8.12 12.15
C ARG A 148 -4.23 7.85 13.55
N VAL A 149 -3.87 6.60 13.83
CA VAL A 149 -3.15 6.24 15.05
C VAL A 149 -1.70 6.64 14.86
N ASP A 150 -1.30 7.77 15.44
CA ASP A 150 0.11 8.16 15.49
C ASP A 150 0.79 7.34 16.60
N MET A 151 1.60 6.35 16.23
CA MET A 151 2.37 5.54 17.18
C MET A 151 3.65 6.25 17.61
N SER A 152 3.57 7.53 17.95
CA SER A 152 4.66 8.24 18.61
C SER A 152 4.83 7.82 20.08
N PHE A 153 3.96 6.94 20.58
CA PHE A 153 4.02 6.40 21.93
C PHE A 153 4.86 5.12 21.96
N SER A 154 6.01 5.18 22.64
CA SER A 154 6.76 3.98 23.03
C SER A 154 6.13 3.40 24.30
N GLY A 155 5.01 2.69 24.14
CA GLY A 155 4.32 2.01 25.23
C GLY A 155 3.56 0.79 24.70
N VAL A 156 3.24 -0.15 25.60
CA VAL A 156 2.38 -1.29 25.27
C VAL A 156 0.98 -0.74 25.03
N ALA A 157 0.57 -0.65 23.76
CA ALA A 157 -0.79 -0.26 23.41
C ALA A 157 -1.70 -1.47 23.65
N ASP A 158 -2.50 -1.44 24.71
CA ASP A 158 -3.47 -2.48 24.99
C ASP A 158 -4.77 -2.20 24.23
N LEU A 159 -5.29 -3.21 23.52
CA LEU A 159 -6.50 -3.08 22.73
C LEU A 159 -7.70 -3.53 23.55
N ILE A 160 -8.41 -2.54 24.08
CA ILE A 160 -9.58 -2.77 24.91
C ILE A 160 -10.83 -2.87 24.02
N ILE A 161 -11.48 -4.05 24.02
CA ILE A 161 -12.72 -4.36 23.29
C ILE A 161 -13.70 -4.98 24.30
N GLU A 162 -14.80 -4.30 24.55
CA GLU A 162 -15.88 -4.75 25.43
C GLU A 162 -16.41 -6.13 25.02
N GLY A 163 -16.37 -7.08 25.95
CA GLY A 163 -16.85 -8.45 25.76
C GLY A 163 -15.88 -9.38 25.02
N VAL A 164 -14.69 -8.90 24.62
CA VAL A 164 -13.67 -9.73 23.96
C VAL A 164 -12.36 -9.73 24.74
N THR A 165 -11.80 -8.56 25.07
CA THR A 165 -10.57 -8.48 25.87
C THR A 165 -10.82 -8.12 27.33
N HIS A 166 -11.92 -7.43 27.62
CA HIS A 166 -12.29 -7.03 28.99
C HIS A 166 -13.80 -7.15 29.18
N THR A 167 -14.22 -7.56 30.37
CA THR A 167 -15.63 -7.53 30.78
C THR A 167 -16.09 -6.12 31.08
N ARG A 168 -17.41 -5.91 31.14
CA ARG A 168 -18.02 -4.58 31.32
C ARG A 168 -17.64 -3.92 32.66
N ASP A 169 -17.40 -4.75 33.67
CA ASP A 169 -17.00 -4.29 35.00
C ASP A 169 -15.51 -3.92 35.02
N GLU A 170 -14.64 -4.72 34.39
CA GLU A 170 -13.21 -4.40 34.23
C GLU A 170 -12.97 -3.13 33.39
N LEU A 171 -13.85 -2.85 32.43
CA LEU A 171 -13.82 -1.59 31.67
C LEU A 171 -14.12 -0.36 32.51
N ALA A 172 -15.09 -0.47 33.41
CA ALA A 172 -15.44 0.62 34.31
C ALA A 172 -14.26 0.95 35.22
N ASP A 173 -13.61 -0.07 35.76
CA ASP A 173 -12.43 0.08 36.62
C ASP A 173 -11.23 0.71 35.88
N ILE A 174 -10.97 0.30 34.63
CA ILE A 174 -9.88 0.86 33.81
C ILE A 174 -10.17 2.32 33.44
N MET A 175 -11.41 2.66 33.07
CA MET A 175 -11.80 4.04 32.74
C MET A 175 -11.78 4.98 33.94
N GLU A 176 -12.07 4.46 35.14
CA GLU A 176 -12.12 5.24 36.38
C GLU A 176 -10.71 5.47 36.97
N ALA A 177 -9.74 4.61 36.65
CA ALA A 177 -8.37 4.71 37.14
C ALA A 177 -7.49 5.80 36.47
N ASP A 178 -7.85 6.31 35.28
CA ASP A 178 -6.88 6.98 34.38
C ASP A 178 -6.92 8.53 34.34
N PHE A 179 -7.41 9.20 35.39
CA PHE A 179 -7.32 10.67 35.52
C PHE A 179 -6.84 11.16 36.88
N ALA A 180 -5.94 10.44 37.55
CA ALA A 180 -5.20 11.05 38.66
C ALA A 180 -4.25 12.13 38.07
N PRO A 181 -4.39 13.41 38.45
CA PRO A 181 -3.48 14.45 37.96
C PRO A 181 -2.05 14.10 38.38
N LEU A 182 -1.12 14.17 37.43
CA LEU A 182 0.30 14.14 37.72
C LEU A 182 0.61 15.39 38.55
N ASP A 183 1.08 15.21 39.78
CA ASP A 183 1.60 16.30 40.60
C ASP A 183 2.75 16.97 39.84
N ASP A 184 2.48 18.17 39.32
CA ASP A 184 3.50 19.06 38.80
C ASP A 184 4.45 19.45 39.94
N GLN A 185 5.74 19.35 39.63
CA GLN A 185 6.88 19.50 40.54
C GLN A 185 6.86 20.81 41.35
N GLU A 186 7.30 20.74 42.61
CA GLU A 186 8.16 21.79 43.17
C GLU A 186 9.44 21.13 43.71
N GLY A 187 10.51 21.24 42.92
CA GLY A 187 11.83 21.37 43.49
C GLY A 187 11.98 22.78 44.04
N ASP A 188 12.44 22.92 45.27
CA ASP A 188 13.13 24.12 45.70
C ASP A 188 14.31 23.73 46.59
N ASP A 189 15.45 24.31 46.26
CA ASP A 189 16.75 24.14 46.89
C ASP A 189 16.78 24.77 48.29
N ALA A 190 17.33 24.07 49.29
CA ALA A 190 18.19 24.60 50.38
C ALA A 190 18.67 23.50 51.34
#